data_AF-A0AA37T070-F1
#
_entry.id   AF-A0AA37T070-F1
#
_cell.length_a   1.000
_cell.length_b   1.000
_cell.length_c   1.000
_cell.angle_alpha   90.00
_cell.angle_beta   90.00
_cell.angle_gamma   90.00
#
_symmetry.space_group_name_H-M   'P 1'
#
loop_
_entity.id
_entity.type
_entity.pdbx_description
1 polymer ?
#
loop_
_entity_poly.entity_id
_entity_poly.type
_entity_poly.pdbx_seq_one_letter_code
_entity_poly.pdbx_strand_id
1 'polypeptide(L)'
;MLNKYDLIKMLLGALRGDSEHIATRELASRERNKFWLHNDWMWIKDLEVTLKHIDKFFIRNNMKISESEIISMLLENNNEKIMKEYQQELAELIVSAREAIDQLSNTE
;
A
#
# COMPACT_ATOMS: atom_id res chain seq x y z
N MET A 1 -2.65 -16.42 5.07
CA MET A 1 -2.16 -15.33 4.22
C MET A 1 -2.98 -14.10 4.54
N LEU A 2 -2.35 -12.93 4.56
CA LEU A 2 -3.04 -11.65 4.80
C LEU A 2 -3.94 -11.33 3.61
N ASN A 3 -5.12 -10.77 3.82
CA ASN A 3 -5.90 -10.19 2.73
C ASN A 3 -5.26 -8.87 2.24
N LYS A 4 -5.77 -8.28 1.14
CA LYS A 4 -5.21 -7.03 0.57
C LYS A 4 -5.22 -5.89 1.58
N TYR A 5 -6.30 -5.75 2.34
CA TYR A 5 -6.46 -4.70 3.35
C TYR A 5 -5.36 -4.81 4.43
N ASP A 6 -5.24 -5.98 5.06
CA ASP A 6 -4.27 -6.22 6.14
C ASP A 6 -2.82 -6.14 5.64
N LEU A 7 -2.57 -6.56 4.41
CA LEU A 7 -1.28 -6.39 3.76
C LEU A 7 -0.93 -4.90 3.62
N ILE A 8 -1.80 -4.10 3.00
CA ILE A 8 -1.55 -2.66 2.79
C ILE A 8 -1.42 -1.95 4.13
N LYS A 9 -2.28 -2.27 5.10
CA LYS A 9 -2.24 -1.75 6.47
C LYS A 9 -0.91 -2.04 7.14
N MET A 10 -0.46 -3.29 7.13
CA MET A 10 0.85 -3.66 7.68
C MET A 10 1.99 -2.91 6.99
N LEU A 11 1.96 -2.76 5.67
CA LEU A 11 3.00 -2.05 4.94
C LEU A 11 3.01 -0.54 5.26
N LEU A 12 1.86 0.12 5.28
CA LEU A 12 1.72 1.54 5.62
C LEU A 12 2.11 1.82 7.08
N GLY A 13 1.63 1.01 8.03
CA GLY A 13 1.99 1.12 9.43
C GLY A 13 3.50 0.98 9.64
N ALA A 14 4.13 0.01 8.98
CA ALA A 14 5.58 -0.17 9.03
C ALA A 14 6.35 1.05 8.45
N LEU A 15 5.87 1.62 7.34
CA LEU A 15 6.45 2.84 6.75
C LEU A 15 6.35 4.06 7.68
N ARG A 16 5.26 4.15 8.46
CA ARG A 16 4.98 5.26 9.39
C ARG A 16 5.58 5.08 10.79
N GLY A 17 6.28 3.97 11.03
CA GLY A 17 7.00 3.74 12.27
C GLY A 17 6.20 3.02 13.37
N ASP A 18 5.07 2.41 13.04
CA ASP A 18 4.30 1.61 14.00
C ASP A 18 5.10 0.36 14.39
N SER A 19 5.39 0.20 15.68
CA SER A 19 6.22 -0.89 16.20
C SER A 19 5.63 -2.28 15.96
N GLU A 20 4.31 -2.43 16.01
CA GLU A 20 3.64 -3.72 15.78
C GLU A 20 3.73 -4.10 14.30
N HIS A 21 3.48 -3.14 13.41
CA HIS A 21 3.55 -3.36 11.98
C HIS A 21 5.00 -3.54 11.49
N ILE A 22 5.99 -2.86 12.08
CA ILE A 22 7.43 -3.12 11.83
C ILE A 22 7.77 -4.57 12.18
N ALA A 23 7.42 -5.02 13.40
CA ALA A 23 7.73 -6.38 13.85
C ALA A 23 7.07 -7.44 12.94
N THR A 24 5.80 -7.22 12.58
CA THR A 24 5.06 -8.09 11.66
C THR A 24 5.71 -8.12 10.28
N ARG A 25 6.15 -6.97 9.77
CA ARG A 25 6.81 -6.85 8.47
C ARG A 25 8.17 -7.56 8.42
N GLU A 26 8.94 -7.44 9.49
CA GLU A 26 10.22 -8.15 9.63
C GLU A 26 10.02 -9.66 9.68
N LEU A 27 9.02 -10.14 10.43
CA LEU A 27 8.64 -11.54 10.46
C LEU A 27 8.24 -12.02 9.06
N ALA A 28 7.41 -11.26 8.35
CA ALA A 28 6.96 -11.59 7.01
C ALA A 28 8.10 -11.60 5.98
N SER A 29 9.18 -10.83 6.20
CA SER A 29 10.37 -10.89 5.34
C SER A 29 11.10 -12.25 5.42
N ARG A 30 11.09 -12.86 6.62
CA ARG A 30 11.74 -14.14 6.95
C ARG A 30 10.85 -15.32 6.60
N GLU A 31 9.55 -15.19 6.83
CA GLU A 31 8.56 -16.27 6.72
C GLU A 31 7.48 -15.97 5.67
N ARG A 32 7.91 -15.51 4.48
CA ARG A 32 7.04 -14.98 3.40
C ARG A 32 5.77 -15.79 3.17
N ASN A 33 5.89 -17.11 3.03
CA ASN A 33 4.79 -18.03 2.74
C ASN A 33 3.69 -18.11 3.82
N LYS A 34 3.93 -17.61 5.04
CA LYS A 34 2.89 -17.46 6.06
C LYS A 34 1.96 -16.26 5.79
N PHE A 35 2.51 -15.22 5.16
CA PHE A 35 1.83 -13.93 4.95
C PHE A 35 1.33 -13.76 3.52
N TRP A 36 2.10 -14.19 2.52
CA TRP A 36 1.78 -14.10 1.09
C TRP A 36 2.43 -15.25 0.31
N LEU A 37 2.01 -15.48 -0.93
CA LEU A 37 2.64 -16.51 -1.75
C LEU A 37 4.04 -16.08 -2.18
N HIS A 38 4.97 -17.03 -2.29
CA HIS A 38 6.35 -16.74 -2.67
C HIS A 38 6.43 -15.85 -3.93
N ASN A 39 5.61 -16.13 -4.93
CA ASN A 39 5.61 -15.43 -6.22
C ASN A 39 5.11 -13.97 -6.13
N ASP A 40 4.40 -13.61 -5.06
CA ASP A 40 3.89 -12.24 -4.85
C ASP A 40 4.99 -11.27 -4.37
N TRP A 41 6.20 -11.78 -4.06
CA TRP A 41 7.23 -10.97 -3.41
C TRP A 41 7.65 -9.73 -4.21
N MET A 42 7.66 -9.80 -5.55
CA MET A 42 7.99 -8.67 -6.41
C MET A 42 6.91 -7.59 -6.31
N TRP A 43 5.64 -7.98 -6.42
CA TRP A 43 4.50 -7.07 -6.32
C TRP A 43 4.39 -6.42 -4.95
N ILE A 44 4.72 -7.14 -3.89
CA ILE A 44 4.79 -6.58 -2.53
C ILE A 44 5.89 -5.54 -2.42
N LYS A 45 7.05 -5.79 -3.04
CA LYS A 45 8.15 -4.82 -3.06
C LYS A 45 7.79 -3.57 -3.85
N ASP A 46 7.14 -3.73 -4.99
CA ASP A 46 6.66 -2.61 -5.80
C ASP A 46 5.61 -1.80 -5.02
N LEU A 47 4.65 -2.47 -4.39
CA LEU A 47 3.65 -1.84 -3.54
C LEU A 47 4.30 -1.05 -2.38
N GLU A 48 5.31 -1.60 -1.70
CA GLU A 48 6.04 -0.90 -0.64
C GLU A 48 6.69 0.41 -1.12
N VAL A 49 7.34 0.37 -2.29
CA VAL A 49 7.99 1.54 -2.88
C VAL A 49 6.94 2.59 -3.25
N THR A 50 5.84 2.17 -3.87
CA THR A 50 4.77 3.07 -4.27
C THR A 50 4.04 3.68 -3.06
N LEU A 51 3.74 2.90 -2.02
CA LEU A 51 3.16 3.41 -0.77
C LEU A 51 4.07 4.45 -0.10
N LYS A 52 5.39 4.23 -0.11
CA LYS A 52 6.36 5.21 0.39
C LYS A 52 6.33 6.52 -0.41
N HIS A 53 6.14 6.46 -1.71
CA HIS A 53 5.99 7.65 -2.55
C HIS A 53 4.67 8.37 -2.31
N ILE A 54 3.57 7.64 -2.14
CA ILE A 54 2.26 8.17 -1.77
C ILE A 54 2.36 8.92 -0.43
N ASP A 55 2.93 8.30 0.60
CA ASP A 55 3.05 8.92 1.92
C ASP A 55 3.93 10.18 1.88
N LYS A 56 5.06 10.13 1.16
CA LYS A 56 5.91 11.31 0.90
C LYS A 56 5.20 12.41 0.14
N PHE A 57 4.34 12.08 -0.83
CA PHE A 57 3.57 13.07 -1.58
C PHE A 57 2.66 13.86 -0.65
N PHE A 58 1.94 13.18 0.26
CA PHE A 58 1.08 13.86 1.23
C PHE A 58 1.87 14.71 2.22
N ILE A 59 3.00 14.21 2.74
CA ILE A 59 3.90 14.97 3.61
C ILE A 59 4.42 16.23 2.90
N ARG A 60 4.91 16.09 1.65
CA ARG A 60 5.46 17.21 0.84
C ARG A 60 4.42 18.29 0.57
N ASN A 61 3.16 17.91 0.38
CA ASN A 61 2.05 18.83 0.14
C ASN A 61 1.36 19.29 1.44
N ASN A 62 1.89 18.94 2.61
CA ASN A 62 1.31 19.27 3.93
C ASN A 62 -0.16 18.83 4.08
N MET A 63 -0.50 17.70 3.46
CA MET A 63 -1.84 17.12 3.49
C MET A 63 -1.91 16.07 4.59
N LYS A 64 -2.89 16.19 5.49
CA LYS A 64 -3.16 15.17 6.51
C LYS A 64 -4.10 14.13 5.91
N ILE A 65 -3.61 12.91 5.73
CA ILE A 65 -4.41 11.77 5.28
C ILE A 65 -4.21 10.59 6.23
N SER A 66 -5.31 9.99 6.66
CA SER A 66 -5.29 8.80 7.50
C SER A 66 -4.86 7.56 6.70
N GLU A 67 -4.42 6.53 7.42
CA GLU A 67 -4.11 5.23 6.82
C GLU A 67 -5.34 4.63 6.13
N SER A 68 -6.51 4.69 6.78
CA SER A 68 -7.78 4.20 6.22
C SER A 68 -8.15 4.90 4.93
N GLU A 69 -7.92 6.22 4.82
CA GLU A 69 -8.17 6.95 3.58
C GLU A 69 -7.26 6.45 2.46
N ILE A 70 -5.96 6.28 2.69
CA ILE A 70 -5.04 5.73 1.68
C ILE A 70 -5.50 4.33 1.24
N ILE A 71 -5.87 3.46 2.19
CA ILE A 71 -6.32 2.10 1.87
C ILE A 71 -7.59 2.13 1.01
N SER A 72 -8.59 2.93 1.39
CA SER A 72 -9.80 3.15 0.59
C SER A 72 -9.46 3.66 -0.81
N MET A 73 -8.53 4.62 -0.94
CA MET A 73 -8.08 5.12 -2.25
C MET A 73 -7.46 4.03 -3.13
N LEU A 74 -6.82 3.03 -2.54
CA LEU A 74 -6.18 1.94 -3.27
C LEU A 74 -7.16 0.82 -3.63
N LEU A 75 -8.13 0.51 -2.76
CA LEU A 75 -9.04 -0.62 -2.94
C LEU A 75 -10.38 -0.24 -3.58
N GLU A 76 -10.87 1.00 -3.42
CA GLU A 76 -12.18 1.40 -3.93
C GLU A 76 -12.08 1.97 -5.35
N ASN A 77 -12.84 1.44 -6.30
CA ASN A 77 -12.75 1.86 -7.70
C ASN A 77 -13.28 3.29 -7.99
N ASN A 78 -13.69 4.05 -6.96
CA ASN A 78 -14.37 5.32 -7.12
C ASN A 78 -13.43 6.52 -6.88
N ASN A 79 -12.51 6.76 -7.81
CA ASN A 79 -11.48 7.80 -7.69
C ASN A 79 -11.72 9.01 -8.62
N GLU A 80 -12.92 9.18 -9.19
CA GLU A 80 -13.23 10.33 -10.06
C GLU A 80 -12.98 11.67 -9.35
N LYS A 81 -13.18 11.71 -8.02
CA LYS A 81 -12.89 12.88 -7.20
C LYS A 81 -11.39 13.07 -6.96
N ILE A 82 -10.66 11.97 -6.76
CA ILE A 82 -9.21 11.98 -6.50
C ILE A 82 -8.43 12.40 -7.74
N MET A 83 -8.83 11.92 -8.91
CA MET A 83 -8.25 12.29 -10.21
C MET A 83 -8.50 13.76 -10.59
N LYS A 84 -9.56 14.37 -10.05
CA LYS A 84 -9.90 15.79 -10.30
C LYS A 84 -9.25 16.76 -9.31
N GLU A 85 -9.01 16.32 -8.06
CA GLU A 85 -8.51 17.19 -6.98
C GLU A 85 -6.99 17.03 -6.72
N TYR A 86 -6.37 15.90 -7.08
CA TYR A 86 -4.96 15.64 -6.82
C TYR A 86 -4.09 15.71 -8.08
N GLN A 87 -2.89 16.29 -7.92
CA GLN A 87 -1.89 16.44 -8.98
C GLN A 87 -1.65 15.10 -9.72
N GLN A 88 -1.42 15.18 -11.03
CA GLN A 88 -1.18 14.03 -11.93
C GLN A 88 -0.22 12.97 -11.34
N GLU A 89 0.79 13.39 -10.58
CA GLU A 89 1.73 12.50 -9.88
C GLU A 89 1.04 11.54 -8.89
N LEU A 90 0.08 12.00 -8.08
CA LEU A 90 -0.61 11.11 -7.13
C LEU A 90 -1.49 10.10 -7.88
N ALA A 91 -2.14 10.54 -8.96
CA ALA A 91 -2.95 9.66 -9.80
C ALA A 91 -2.12 8.49 -10.36
N GLU A 92 -0.93 8.77 -10.89
CA GLU A 92 0.01 7.77 -11.41
C GLU A 92 0.46 6.79 -10.31
N LEU A 93 0.77 7.30 -9.10
CA LEU A 93 1.13 6.46 -7.96
C LEU A 93 0.00 5.54 -7.51
N ILE A 94 -1.25 6.02 -7.48
CA ILE A 94 -2.42 5.22 -7.10
C ILE A 94 -2.68 4.12 -8.13
N VAL A 95 -2.56 4.42 -9.43
CA VAL A 95 -2.68 3.41 -10.49
C VAL A 95 -1.61 2.35 -10.35
N SER A 96 -0.34 2.74 -10.17
CA SER A 96 0.77 1.78 -10.00
C SER A 96 0.58 0.88 -8.77
N ALA A 97 0.11 1.43 -7.65
CA ALA A 97 -0.16 0.63 -6.46
C ALA A 97 -1.30 -0.36 -6.69
N ARG A 98 -2.35 0.02 -7.44
CA ARG A 98 -3.46 -0.86 -7.81
C ARG A 98 -3.02 -1.99 -8.72
N GLU A 99 -2.21 -1.70 -9.72
CA GLU A 99 -1.65 -2.72 -10.60
C GLU A 99 -0.87 -3.75 -9.78
N ALA A 100 -0.03 -3.32 -8.85
CA ALA A 100 0.68 -4.24 -7.94
C ALA A 100 -0.28 -5.07 -7.08
N ILE A 101 -1.35 -4.46 -6.55
CA ILE A 101 -2.39 -5.14 -5.76
C ILE A 101 -3.16 -6.17 -6.59
N ASP A 102 -3.45 -5.89 -7.85
CA ASP A 102 -4.20 -6.78 -8.75
C ASP A 102 -3.38 -7.99 -9.19
N GLN A 103 -2.05 -7.88 -9.19
CA GLN A 103 -1.15 -9.00 -9.46
C GLN A 103 -0.98 -9.96 -8.28
N LEU A 104 -1.47 -9.62 -7.08
CA LEU A 104 -1.38 -10.49 -5.90
C LEU A 104 -2.32 -11.70 -6.05
N SER A 105 -1.77 -12.90 -5.85
CA SER A 105 -2.33 -14.19 -6.28
C SER A 105 -3.50 -14.73 -5.41
N ASN A 106 -4.57 -13.95 -5.21
CA ASN A 106 -5.74 -14.21 -4.34
C ASN A 106 -5.57 -13.72 -2.90
N THR A 107 -6.14 -12.55 -2.65
CA THR A 107 -6.38 -12.02 -1.32
C THR A 107 -7.70 -11.25 -1.37
N GLU A 108 -8.81 -11.97 -1.56
CA GLU A 108 -10.17 -11.44 -1.28
C GLU A 108 -10.26 -10.91 0.16
#